data_AF-A0A3D5PMF6-F1
#
_entry.id   AF-A0A3D5PMF6-F1
#
_cell.length_a   1.000
_cell.length_b   1.000
_cell.length_c   1.000
_cell.angle_alpha   90.00
_cell.angle_beta   90.00
_cell.angle_gamma   90.00
#
_symmetry.space_group_name_H-M   'P 1'
#
loop_
_entity.id
_entity.type
_entity.pdbx_description
1 polymer ?
#
loop_
_entity_poly.entity_id
_entity_poly.type
_entity_poly.pdbx_seq_one_letter_code
_entity_poly.pdbx_strand_id
1 'polypeptide(L)'
;MLSIRSQLGYAQSKVAAILGIADKSYKNYEPEKRELPLSIAVKFCEEFNKNLIWLVYGNSLPDNEQSARLARETSQAVFEPADANDKSSSSAEIQKFTQYIFEQSLSKGTSPQSCSFQPLDKANNLMKYLKDPTRRSINSPTLCA
;
A
#
# COMPACT_ATOMS: atom_id res chain seq x y z
N MET A 1 14.92 -7.35 -5.51
CA MET A 1 15.97 -6.73 -6.35
C MET A 1 15.74 -6.94 -7.85
N LEU A 2 15.53 -8.19 -8.30
CA LEU A 2 15.28 -8.54 -9.71
C LEU A 2 14.22 -7.67 -10.40
N SER A 3 13.05 -7.48 -9.77
CA SER A 3 11.95 -6.69 -10.33
C SER A 3 12.40 -5.30 -10.78
N ILE A 4 13.09 -4.56 -9.91
CA ILE A 4 13.61 -3.22 -10.21
C ILE A 4 14.67 -3.25 -11.31
N ARG A 5 15.62 -4.18 -11.22
CA ARG A 5 16.65 -4.32 -12.25
C ARG A 5 16.05 -4.57 -13.64
N SER A 6 15.05 -5.45 -13.71
CA SER A 6 14.35 -5.78 -14.96
C SER A 6 13.53 -4.61 -15.49
N GLN A 7 12.83 -3.86 -14.63
CA GLN A 7 12.09 -2.64 -15.01
C GLN A 7 13.01 -1.58 -15.64
N LEU A 8 14.23 -1.43 -15.11
CA LEU A 8 15.22 -0.48 -15.60
C LEU A 8 16.03 -1.01 -16.80
N GLY A 9 15.86 -2.27 -17.19
CA GLY A 9 16.63 -2.90 -18.25
C GLY A 9 18.13 -3.04 -17.92
N TYR A 10 18.50 -3.07 -16.65
CA TYR A 10 19.91 -3.09 -16.23
C TYR A 10 20.48 -4.51 -16.22
N ALA A 11 21.72 -4.64 -16.71
CA ALA A 11 22.53 -5.82 -16.48
C ALA A 11 22.90 -5.94 -14.98
N GLN A 12 23.11 -7.16 -14.49
CA GLN A 12 23.49 -7.41 -13.09
C GLN A 12 24.79 -6.69 -12.69
N SER A 13 25.79 -6.64 -13.60
CA SER A 13 27.05 -5.92 -13.39
C SER A 13 26.86 -4.42 -13.18
N LYS A 14 25.89 -3.80 -13.89
CA LYS A 14 25.56 -2.39 -13.72
C LYS A 14 25.04 -2.12 -12.31
N VAL A 15 24.16 -2.98 -11.79
CA VAL A 15 23.64 -2.83 -10.42
C VAL A 15 24.73 -3.09 -9.38
N ALA A 16 25.59 -4.08 -9.61
CA ALA A 16 26.75 -4.32 -8.74
C ALA A 16 27.65 -3.08 -8.65
N ALA A 17 27.92 -2.41 -9.78
CA ALA A 17 28.68 -1.16 -9.83
C ALA A 17 27.99 -0.02 -9.08
N ILE A 18 26.67 0.18 -9.27
CA ILE A 18 25.87 1.18 -8.52
C ILE A 18 26.00 0.96 -7.01
N LEU A 19 25.86 -0.30 -6.58
CA LEU A 19 25.97 -0.67 -5.16
C LEU A 19 27.42 -0.66 -4.65
N GLY A 20 28.42 -0.54 -5.53
CA GLY A 20 29.84 -0.59 -5.17
C GLY A 20 30.27 -1.96 -4.62
N ILE A 21 29.71 -3.05 -5.16
CA ILE A 21 30.03 -4.43 -4.77
C ILE A 21 30.56 -5.22 -5.96
N ALA A 22 31.22 -6.34 -5.69
CA ALA A 22 31.67 -7.25 -6.74
C ALA A 22 30.49 -7.88 -7.50
N ASP A 23 30.62 -8.03 -8.82
CA ASP A 23 29.63 -8.68 -9.70
C ASP A 23 29.19 -10.05 -9.17
N LYS A 24 30.14 -10.85 -8.68
CA LYS A 24 29.88 -12.18 -8.10
C LYS A 24 28.97 -12.09 -6.88
N SER A 25 29.10 -11.05 -6.05
CA SER A 25 28.26 -10.85 -4.88
C SER A 25 26.82 -10.56 -5.30
N TYR A 26 26.60 -9.60 -6.21
CA TYR A 26 25.25 -9.30 -6.71
C TYR A 26 24.59 -10.53 -7.36
N LYS A 27 25.34 -11.29 -8.18
CA LYS A 27 24.89 -12.55 -8.80
C LYS A 27 24.42 -13.62 -7.80
N ASN A 28 24.90 -13.58 -6.56
CA ASN A 28 24.48 -14.49 -5.51
C ASN A 28 23.35 -13.91 -4.66
N TYR A 29 23.32 -12.60 -4.46
CA TYR A 29 22.28 -11.94 -3.67
C TYR A 29 20.94 -11.87 -4.40
N GLU A 30 20.94 -11.44 -5.67
CA GLU A 30 19.69 -11.27 -6.43
C GLU A 30 18.81 -12.52 -6.53
N PRO A 31 19.36 -13.72 -6.81
CA PRO A 31 18.60 -14.97 -6.80
C PRO A 31 18.59 -15.67 -5.44
N GLU A 32 18.96 -14.97 -4.35
CA GLU A 32 18.90 -15.49 -2.97
C GLU A 32 19.78 -16.74 -2.72
N LYS A 33 20.82 -16.94 -3.54
CA LYS A 33 21.83 -18.00 -3.32
C LYS A 33 22.70 -17.73 -2.09
N ARG A 34 22.73 -16.48 -1.64
CA ARG A 34 23.39 -16.03 -0.42
C ARG A 34 22.57 -14.93 0.22
N GLU A 35 22.50 -14.95 1.54
CA GLU A 35 21.92 -13.88 2.35
C GLU A 35 22.48 -12.51 1.95
N LEU A 36 21.56 -11.56 1.73
CA LEU A 36 21.87 -10.18 1.38
C LEU A 36 22.28 -9.43 2.66
N PRO A 37 23.51 -8.90 2.76
CA PRO A 37 23.90 -8.12 3.92
C PRO A 37 23.03 -6.88 4.07
N LEU A 38 22.61 -6.56 5.31
CA LEU A 38 21.71 -5.43 5.59
C LEU A 38 22.24 -4.10 5.05
N SER A 39 23.55 -3.87 5.12
CA SER A 39 24.17 -2.65 4.57
C SER A 39 23.96 -2.51 3.05
N ILE A 40 23.97 -3.62 2.31
CA ILE A 40 23.71 -3.63 0.87
C ILE A 40 22.22 -3.50 0.59
N ALA A 41 21.37 -4.09 1.43
CA ALA A 41 19.91 -3.94 1.36
C ALA A 41 19.48 -2.48 1.52
N VAL A 42 20.02 -1.78 2.53
CA VAL A 42 19.78 -0.34 2.76
C VAL A 42 20.24 0.48 1.57
N LYS A 43 21.49 0.28 1.12
CA LYS A 43 22.01 1.02 -0.05
C LYS A 43 21.18 0.79 -1.31
N PHE A 44 20.73 -0.45 -1.55
CA PHE A 44 19.82 -0.74 -2.67
C PHE A 44 18.50 0.02 -2.54
N CYS A 45 17.92 0.05 -1.35
CA CYS A 45 16.69 0.80 -1.10
C CYS A 45 16.86 2.30 -1.39
N GLU A 46 17.96 2.91 -0.93
CA GLU A 46 18.26 4.32 -1.17
C GLU A 46 18.44 4.63 -2.67
N GLU A 47 19.28 3.85 -3.37
CA GLU A 47 19.59 4.07 -4.80
C GLU A 47 18.38 3.92 -5.72
N PHE A 48 17.42 3.07 -5.35
CA PHE A 48 16.24 2.75 -6.18
C PHE A 48 14.93 3.31 -5.64
N ASN A 49 14.99 4.24 -4.67
CA ASN A 49 13.84 4.84 -4.00
C ASN A 49 12.82 3.79 -3.55
N LYS A 50 13.30 2.80 -2.78
CA LYS A 50 12.51 1.76 -2.13
C LYS A 50 12.78 1.78 -0.63
N ASN A 51 11.95 1.07 0.12
CA ASN A 51 12.15 0.85 1.55
C ASN A 51 12.40 -0.64 1.84
N LEU A 52 12.92 -0.93 3.04
CA LEU A 52 13.25 -2.30 3.46
C LEU A 52 12.02 -3.20 3.57
N ILE A 53 10.85 -2.65 3.92
CA ILE A 53 9.59 -3.42 3.97
C ILE A 53 9.27 -3.99 2.59
N TRP A 54 9.40 -3.18 1.54
CA TRP A 54 9.24 -3.62 0.16
C TRP A 54 10.28 -4.67 -0.23
N LEU A 55 11.55 -4.45 0.15
CA LEU A 55 12.62 -5.38 -0.24
C LEU A 55 12.46 -6.76 0.41
N VAL A 56 12.00 -6.81 1.66
CA VAL A 56 11.86 -8.05 2.45
C VAL A 56 10.53 -8.75 2.18
N TYR A 57 9.41 -8.01 2.12
CA TYR A 57 8.08 -8.60 2.04
C TYR A 57 7.43 -8.48 0.67
N GLY A 58 8.03 -7.75 -0.27
CA GLY A 58 7.42 -7.42 -1.57
C GLY A 58 6.28 -6.41 -1.48
N ASN A 59 5.95 -5.92 -0.28
CA ASN A 59 4.87 -4.97 -0.05
C ASN A 59 5.35 -3.54 -0.29
N SER A 60 4.81 -2.86 -1.29
CA SER A 60 5.05 -1.42 -1.43
C SER A 60 4.30 -0.69 -0.32
N LEU A 61 5.02 0.08 0.50
CA LEU A 61 4.35 1.20 1.17
C LEU A 61 3.96 2.20 0.07
N PRO A 62 2.76 2.81 0.16
CA PRO A 62 2.42 3.90 -0.72
C PRO A 62 3.47 5.01 -0.56
N ASP A 63 3.93 5.57 -1.66
CA ASP A 63 4.81 6.74 -1.62
C ASP A 63 4.13 7.89 -0.87
N ASN A 64 4.89 8.84 -0.33
CA ASN A 64 4.36 9.96 0.44
C ASN A 64 3.31 10.77 -0.36
N GLU A 65 3.52 10.93 -1.67
CA GLU A 65 2.63 11.64 -2.59
C GLU A 65 1.36 10.84 -2.83
N GLN A 66 1.49 9.52 -3.05
CA GLN A 66 0.35 8.62 -3.20
C GLN A 66 -0.48 8.58 -1.90
N SER A 67 0.18 8.52 -0.75
CA SER A 67 -0.46 8.54 0.57
C SER A 67 -1.20 9.86 0.81
N ALA A 68 -0.57 10.99 0.49
CA ALA A 68 -1.18 12.31 0.63
C ALA A 68 -2.37 12.51 -0.32
N ARG A 69 -2.25 12.02 -1.57
CA ARG A 69 -3.35 12.02 -2.54
C ARG A 69 -4.52 11.18 -2.05
N LEU A 70 -4.25 9.94 -1.63
CA LEU A 70 -5.28 9.04 -1.09
C LEU A 70 -5.95 9.65 0.14
N ALA A 71 -5.19 10.25 1.07
CA ALA A 71 -5.77 10.91 2.24
C ALA A 71 -6.70 12.07 1.87
N ARG A 72 -6.32 12.88 0.86
CA ARG A 72 -7.15 13.97 0.34
C ARG A 72 -8.43 13.44 -0.30
N GLU A 73 -8.30 12.49 -1.20
CA GLU A 73 -9.42 11.88 -1.94
C GLU A 73 -10.38 11.13 -0.99
N THR A 74 -9.84 10.44 0.01
CA THR A 74 -10.63 9.82 1.09
C THR A 74 -11.39 10.88 1.89
N SER A 75 -10.75 11.99 2.26
CA SER A 75 -11.43 13.06 3.00
C SER A 75 -12.60 13.61 2.19
N GLN A 76 -12.38 13.89 0.90
CA GLN A 76 -13.44 14.35 -0.01
C GLN A 76 -14.59 13.34 -0.10
N ALA A 77 -14.29 12.06 -0.29
CA ALA A 77 -15.30 10.99 -0.40
C ALA A 77 -16.11 10.79 0.89
N VAL A 78 -15.56 11.14 2.05
CA VAL A 78 -16.27 11.06 3.35
C VAL A 78 -17.12 12.31 3.60
N PHE A 79 -16.62 13.50 3.26
CA PHE A 79 -17.30 14.76 3.60
C PHE A 79 -18.38 15.17 2.57
N GLU A 80 -18.20 14.93 1.26
CA GLU A 80 -19.22 15.28 0.25
C GLU A 80 -20.60 14.64 0.52
N PRO A 81 -20.70 13.35 0.88
CA PRO A 81 -21.98 12.73 1.22
C PRO A 81 -22.50 13.12 2.62
N ALA A 82 -21.62 13.52 3.53
CA ALA A 82 -21.97 13.96 4.88
C ALA A 82 -22.57 15.37 4.90
N ASP A 83 -22.12 16.25 4.00
CA ASP A 83 -22.70 17.59 3.80
C ASP A 83 -24.03 17.54 3.02
N ALA A 84 -24.19 16.55 2.13
CA ALA A 84 -25.40 16.38 1.31
C ALA A 84 -26.57 15.70 2.05
N ASN A 85 -26.27 14.86 3.04
CA ASN A 85 -27.29 14.29 3.92
C ASN A 85 -27.32 15.14 5.19
N ASP A 86 -28.43 15.84 5.44
CA ASP A 86 -28.70 16.69 6.62
C ASP A 86 -28.67 15.94 7.99
N LYS A 87 -28.07 14.74 8.02
CA LYS A 87 -27.79 13.91 9.19
C LYS A 87 -26.34 14.14 9.63
N SER A 88 -26.17 14.72 10.82
CA SER A 88 -24.84 14.81 11.43
C SER A 88 -24.29 13.41 11.71
N SER A 89 -23.32 12.96 10.92
CA SER A 89 -22.55 11.75 11.24
C SER A 89 -21.70 12.04 12.47
N SER A 90 -21.64 11.10 13.42
CA SER A 90 -20.78 11.26 14.58
C SER A 90 -19.30 11.23 14.18
N SER A 91 -18.44 11.91 14.94
CA SER A 91 -16.99 11.90 14.71
C SER A 91 -16.42 10.47 14.65
N ALA A 92 -16.96 9.55 15.45
CA ALA A 92 -16.55 8.15 15.47
C ALA A 92 -16.94 7.38 14.18
N GLU A 93 -18.06 7.73 13.55
CA GLU A 93 -18.45 7.15 12.26
C GLU A 93 -17.55 7.67 11.13
N ILE A 94 -17.30 8.98 11.10
CA ILE A 94 -16.41 9.63 10.13
C ILE A 94 -15.01 9.01 10.17
N GLN A 95 -14.45 8.80 11.37
CA GLN A 95 -13.13 8.16 11.53
C GLN A 95 -13.09 6.74 10.95
N LYS A 96 -14.13 5.93 11.23
CA LYS A 96 -14.21 4.55 10.72
C LYS A 96 -14.31 4.51 9.20
N PHE A 97 -15.09 5.41 8.61
CA PHE A 97 -15.21 5.51 7.15
C PHE A 97 -13.92 5.96 6.49
N THR A 98 -13.29 6.99 7.07
CA THR A 98 -11.98 7.49 6.62
C THR A 98 -10.96 6.37 6.61
N GLN A 99 -10.84 5.62 7.70
CA GLN A 99 -9.91 4.49 7.77
C GLN A 99 -10.23 3.41 6.73
N TYR A 100 -11.50 3.02 6.59
CA TYR A 100 -11.92 1.99 5.66
C TYR A 100 -11.60 2.35 4.21
N ILE A 101 -12.02 3.53 3.75
CA ILE A 101 -11.83 3.97 2.36
C ILE A 101 -10.33 4.06 2.05
N PHE A 102 -9.55 4.65 2.96
CA PHE A 102 -8.10 4.76 2.79
C PHE A 102 -7.42 3.39 2.65
N GLU A 103 -7.72 2.44 3.54
CA GLU A 103 -7.14 1.09 3.50
C GLU A 103 -7.55 0.30 2.25
N GLN A 104 -8.80 0.43 1.80
CA GLN A 104 -9.28 -0.25 0.60
C GLN A 104 -8.64 0.32 -0.67
N SER A 105 -8.60 1.64 -0.81
CA SER A 105 -7.94 2.31 -1.93
C SER A 105 -6.46 2.01 -1.98
N LEU A 106 -5.81 1.94 -0.81
CA LEU A 106 -4.41 1.56 -0.72
C LEU A 106 -4.17 0.10 -1.15
N SER A 107 -4.98 -0.83 -0.64
CA SER A 107 -4.82 -2.27 -0.88
C SER A 107 -5.14 -2.68 -2.32
N LYS A 108 -6.16 -2.05 -2.93
CA LYS A 108 -6.69 -2.42 -4.25
C LYS A 108 -6.21 -1.51 -5.38
N GLY A 109 -5.56 -0.39 -5.07
CA GLY A 109 -5.17 0.61 -6.07
C GLY A 109 -6.35 1.34 -6.72
N THR A 110 -7.52 1.34 -6.06
CA THR A 110 -8.75 1.99 -6.55
C THR A 110 -8.88 3.41 -5.99
N SER A 111 -9.53 4.30 -6.73
CA SER A 111 -9.81 5.67 -6.28
C SER A 111 -10.74 5.65 -5.05
N PRO A 112 -10.48 6.47 -4.01
CA PRO A 112 -11.38 6.62 -2.86
C PRO A 112 -12.82 6.97 -3.22
N GLN A 113 -13.04 7.68 -4.32
CA GLN A 113 -14.36 8.05 -4.83
C GLN A 113 -15.12 6.87 -5.44
N SER A 114 -14.43 5.80 -5.87
CA SER A 114 -15.10 4.56 -6.33
C SER A 114 -15.60 3.70 -5.18
N CYS A 115 -15.17 3.99 -3.94
CA CYS A 115 -15.76 3.43 -2.74
C CYS A 115 -17.04 4.19 -2.42
N SER A 116 -18.18 3.58 -2.77
CA SER A 116 -19.49 4.21 -2.53
C SER A 116 -19.75 4.43 -1.04
N PHE A 117 -20.13 5.66 -0.68
CA PHE A 117 -20.77 5.96 0.59
C PHE A 117 -22.22 5.49 0.49
N GLN A 118 -22.48 4.23 0.86
CA GLN A 118 -23.84 3.86 1.25
C GLN A 118 -23.94 4.10 2.76
N PRO A 119 -24.83 5.01 3.23
CA PRO A 119 -25.24 5.02 4.62
C PRO A 119 -25.57 3.58 4.97
N LEU A 120 -24.89 3.03 5.97
CA LEU A 120 -24.87 1.61 6.26
C LEU A 120 -26.26 1.10 6.65
N ASP A 121 -27.10 0.80 5.66
CA ASP A 121 -28.41 0.20 5.91
C ASP A 121 -28.32 -1.32 6.11
N LYS A 122 -27.10 -1.85 6.32
CA LYS A 122 -26.88 -3.21 6.79
C LYS A 122 -25.80 -3.22 7.85
N ALA A 123 -26.23 -3.04 9.11
CA ALA A 123 -25.50 -3.29 10.35
C ALA A 123 -24.70 -4.63 10.35
N ASN A 124 -25.01 -5.56 9.44
CA ASN A 124 -24.37 -6.86 9.30
C ASN A 124 -22.94 -6.84 8.71
N ASN A 125 -22.57 -5.90 7.83
CA ASN A 125 -21.22 -5.90 7.24
C ASN A 125 -20.18 -5.20 8.14
N LEU A 126 -20.57 -4.11 8.81
CA LEU A 126 -19.69 -3.40 9.75
C LEU A 126 -19.46 -4.20 11.03
N MET A 127 -20.48 -4.86 11.58
CA MET A 127 -20.29 -5.77 12.72
C MET A 127 -19.36 -6.95 12.43
N LYS A 128 -19.30 -7.38 11.16
CA LYS A 128 -18.38 -8.44 10.72
C LYS A 128 -16.94 -7.91 10.60
N TYR A 129 -16.78 -6.66 10.17
CA TYR A 129 -15.48 -5.96 10.09
C TYR A 129 -14.92 -5.59 11.47
N LEU A 130 -15.79 -5.21 12.42
CA LEU A 130 -15.41 -4.78 13.77
C LEU A 130 -15.07 -5.93 14.72
N LYS A 131 -15.45 -7.17 14.41
CA LYS A 131 -15.22 -8.33 15.29
C LYS A 131 -13.84 -8.98 15.15
N ASP A 132 -13.13 -8.76 14.04
CA ASP A 132 -11.84 -9.41 13.80
C ASP A 132 -10.98 -8.57 12.82
N PRO A 133 -10.22 -7.57 13.32
CA PRO A 133 -9.36 -6.73 12.49
C PRO A 133 -8.19 -7.48 11.83
N THR A 134 -7.98 -8.76 12.20
CA THR A 134 -6.91 -9.62 11.71
C THR A 134 -7.28 -10.48 10.51
N ARG A 135 -8.56 -10.59 10.12
CA ARG A 135 -8.97 -11.25 8.87
C ARG A 135 -8.78 -10.34 7.65
N ARG A 136 -7.53 -10.11 7.27
CA ARG A 136 -7.15 -9.35 6.07
C ARG A 136 -7.38 -10.06 4.73
N SER A 137 -8.02 -11.22 4.69
CA SER A 137 -8.06 -11.97 3.44
C SER A 137 -9.39 -12.70 3.22
N ILE A 138 -9.72 -12.75 1.93
CA ILE A 138 -10.69 -13.60 1.24
C ILE A 138 -12.19 -13.33 1.54
N ASN A 139 -12.86 -12.66 0.60
CA ASN A 139 -14.32 -12.54 0.45
C ASN A 139 -15.05 -11.48 1.30
N SER A 140 -14.68 -10.20 1.15
CA SER A 140 -15.59 -9.10 1.49
C SER A 140 -16.44 -8.71 0.26
N PRO A 141 -17.78 -8.58 0.39
CA PRO A 141 -18.66 -8.23 -0.72
C PRO A 141 -18.23 -6.88 -1.31
N THR A 142 -18.07 -6.87 -2.62
CA THR A 142 -17.58 -5.77 -3.43
C THR A 142 -18.41 -4.50 -3.19
N LEU A 143 -17.79 -3.47 -2.60
CA LEU A 143 -18.35 -2.11 -2.48
C LEU A 143 -17.45 -1.03 -3.08
N CYS A 144 -16.23 -1.39 -3.49
CA CYS A 144 -15.39 -0.57 -4.36
C CYS A 144 -15.17 -1.38 -5.64
N ALA A 145 -15.65 -0.82 -6.76
CA ALA A 145 -15.40 -1.34 -8.11
C ALA A 145 -14.06 -0.79 -8.64
#